data_AF-A0A3D3S2E0-F1
#
_entry.id   AF-A0A3D3S2E0-F1
#
_cell.length_a   1.000
_cell.length_b   1.000
_cell.length_c   1.000
_cell.angle_alpha   90.00
_cell.angle_beta   90.00
_cell.angle_gamma   90.00
#
_symmetry.space_group_name_H-M   'P 1'
#
loop_
_entity.id
_entity.type
_entity.pdbx_description
1 polymer ?
#
loop_
_entity_poly.entity_id
_entity_poly.type
_entity_poly.pdbx_seq_one_letter_code
_entity_poly.pdbx_strand_id
1 'polypeptide(L)'
;MLRCYRPLAALALVVAAPTVAAPFDFESVKRLAKERLLAPYVAPADSGGLDPAAWQAAHIKPQHAPWTMGSRFVPLPRPARRGCVPTRWHSIQLNGVRPLDYRPTQFEWAGAAAPDAGGGGFCGFDLLYPRAAGAGHGPFARIGGERWQLTGAGRPYGAAARLVAGLEEGSILF
;
A
#
# COMPACT_ATOMS: atom_id res chain seq x y z
N MET A 1 -55.60 -46.76 21.60
CA MET A 1 -55.51 -45.38 21.09
C MET A 1 -54.08 -44.88 21.29
N LEU A 2 -53.23 -44.97 20.27
CA LEU A 2 -51.84 -44.49 20.34
C LEU A 2 -51.78 -43.02 19.90
N ARG A 3 -51.29 -42.13 20.79
CA ARG A 3 -50.99 -40.73 20.47
C ARG A 3 -49.57 -40.63 19.90
N CYS A 4 -49.45 -40.23 18.64
CA CYS A 4 -48.20 -39.82 18.02
C CYS A 4 -47.77 -38.44 18.55
N TYR A 5 -46.61 -38.35 19.21
CA TYR A 5 -45.94 -37.08 19.48
C TYR A 5 -44.88 -36.84 18.41
N ARG A 6 -45.06 -35.78 17.61
CA ARG A 6 -44.03 -35.24 16.70
C ARG A 6 -43.09 -34.34 17.51
N PRO A 7 -41.76 -34.50 17.47
CA PRO A 7 -40.86 -33.51 18.02
C PRO A 7 -40.73 -32.33 17.05
N LEU A 8 -41.07 -31.12 17.52
CA LEU A 8 -40.75 -29.87 16.87
C LEU A 8 -39.24 -29.62 17.02
N ALA A 9 -38.50 -29.70 15.92
CA ALA A 9 -37.11 -29.29 15.87
C ALA A 9 -37.04 -27.76 15.96
N ALA A 10 -36.54 -27.23 17.07
CA ALA A 10 -36.25 -25.81 17.23
C ALA A 10 -34.99 -25.46 16.43
N LEU A 11 -35.14 -24.67 15.37
CA LEU A 11 -34.04 -24.13 14.58
C LEU A 11 -33.39 -22.98 15.38
N ALA A 12 -32.22 -23.22 15.97
CA ALA A 12 -31.44 -22.16 16.59
C ALA A 12 -30.77 -21.31 15.51
N LEU A 13 -31.28 -20.09 15.28
CA LEU A 13 -30.58 -19.08 14.48
C LEU A 13 -29.33 -18.63 15.26
N VAL A 14 -28.15 -19.02 14.79
CA VAL A 14 -26.89 -18.41 15.23
C VAL A 14 -26.80 -17.04 14.55
N VAL A 15 -27.16 -15.98 15.28
CA VAL A 15 -26.89 -14.60 14.86
C VAL A 15 -25.40 -14.36 15.05
N ALA A 16 -24.63 -14.42 13.96
CA ALA A 16 -23.24 -13.99 13.98
C ALA A 16 -23.21 -12.48 14.26
N ALA A 17 -22.80 -12.11 15.48
CA ALA A 17 -22.55 -10.71 15.81
C ALA A 17 -21.50 -10.15 14.84
N PRO A 18 -21.70 -8.95 14.27
CA PRO A 18 -20.72 -8.35 13.40
C PRO A 18 -19.44 -8.12 14.21
N THR A 19 -18.37 -8.82 13.84
CA THR A 19 -17.03 -8.53 14.33
C THR A 19 -16.68 -7.13 13.88
N VAL A 20 -16.77 -6.16 14.80
CA VAL A 20 -16.26 -4.82 14.58
C VAL A 20 -14.76 -4.96 14.34
N ALA A 21 -14.33 -4.74 13.10
CA ALA A 21 -12.91 -4.75 12.77
C ALA A 21 -12.20 -3.77 13.71
N ALA A 22 -11.19 -4.25 14.44
CA ALA A 22 -10.43 -3.40 15.35
C ALA A 22 -9.90 -2.18 14.58
N PRO A 23 -10.04 -0.96 15.11
CA PRO A 23 -9.61 0.25 14.41
C PRO A 23 -8.10 0.19 14.16
N PHE A 24 -7.68 0.39 12.91
CA PHE A 24 -6.27 0.53 12.58
C PHE A 24 -5.79 1.92 13.00
N ASP A 25 -4.75 1.95 13.82
CA ASP A 25 -4.18 3.17 14.37
C ASP A 25 -2.66 3.08 14.47
N PHE A 26 -2.05 4.13 15.03
CA PHE A 26 -0.60 4.20 15.20
C PHE A 26 -0.07 3.15 16.19
N GLU A 27 -0.83 2.80 17.23
CA GLU A 27 -0.44 1.76 18.18
C GLU A 27 -0.39 0.37 17.54
N SER A 28 -1.25 0.12 16.55
CA SER A 28 -1.21 -1.09 15.73
C SER A 28 0.11 -1.21 14.95
N VAL A 29 0.62 -0.09 14.40
CA VAL A 29 1.92 -0.06 13.72
C VAL A 29 3.07 -0.25 14.70
N LYS A 30 3.03 0.40 15.87
CA LYS A 30 4.04 0.23 16.93
C LYS A 30 4.13 -1.21 17.42
N ARG A 31 2.99 -1.86 17.63
CA ARG A 31 2.95 -3.27 18.04
C ARG A 31 3.59 -4.17 16.98
N LEU A 32 3.23 -4.00 15.71
CA LEU A 32 3.84 -4.75 14.61
C LEU A 32 5.35 -4.51 14.52
N ALA A 33 5.80 -3.27 14.71
CA ALA A 33 7.23 -2.94 14.72
C ALA A 33 7.98 -3.65 15.86
N LYS A 34 7.41 -3.69 17.07
CA LYS A 34 7.99 -4.41 18.22
C LYS A 34 8.05 -5.91 17.98
N GLU A 35 6.98 -6.50 17.44
CA GLU A 35 6.96 -7.92 17.07
C GLU A 35 8.04 -8.26 16.05
N ARG A 36 8.25 -7.38 15.06
CA ARG A 36 9.29 -7.55 14.03
C ARG A 36 10.71 -7.36 14.55
N LEU A 37 10.90 -6.49 15.54
CA LEU A 37 12.20 -6.28 16.19
C LEU A 37 12.70 -7.54 16.90
N LEU A 38 11.78 -8.35 17.45
CA LEU A 38 12.11 -9.58 18.18
C LEU A 38 12.30 -10.80 17.26
N ALA A 39 11.89 -10.71 16.00
CA ALA A 39 12.06 -11.78 15.04
C ALA A 39 13.44 -11.71 14.36
N PRO A 40 14.05 -12.84 13.98
CA PRO A 40 15.26 -12.84 13.17
C PRO A 40 15.05 -12.01 11.89
N TYR A 41 16.04 -11.18 11.55
CA TYR A 41 16.00 -10.40 10.33
C TYR A 41 16.01 -11.35 9.12
N VAL A 42 15.03 -11.15 8.22
CA VAL A 42 14.96 -11.85 6.94
C VAL A 42 15.19 -10.82 5.85
N ALA A 43 16.31 -10.95 5.14
CA ALA A 43 16.59 -10.09 4.00
C ALA A 43 15.50 -10.26 2.93
N PRO A 44 14.97 -9.16 2.36
CA PRO A 44 14.01 -9.27 1.27
C PRO A 44 14.65 -9.95 0.06
N ALA A 45 13.90 -10.82 -0.60
CA ALA A 45 14.35 -11.44 -1.84
C ALA A 45 14.63 -10.36 -2.90
N ASP A 46 15.74 -10.50 -3.63
CA ASP A 46 15.99 -9.66 -4.80
C ASP A 46 14.94 -9.96 -5.85
N SER A 47 14.07 -8.99 -6.13
CA SER A 47 12.92 -9.18 -7.00
C SER A 47 13.28 -9.16 -8.49
N GLY A 48 14.56 -9.27 -8.86
CA GLY A 48 15.03 -9.26 -10.25
C GLY A 48 14.52 -8.05 -11.03
N GLY A 49 14.33 -6.93 -10.34
CA GLY A 49 13.43 -5.87 -10.78
C GLY A 49 13.83 -5.21 -12.09
N LEU A 50 12.90 -4.44 -12.65
CA LEU A 50 13.03 -3.82 -13.96
C LEU A 50 14.24 -2.89 -14.09
N ASP A 51 14.73 -2.79 -15.33
CA ASP A 51 15.63 -1.72 -15.75
C ASP A 51 15.05 -0.34 -15.41
N PRO A 52 15.87 0.63 -14.94
CA PRO A 52 15.38 1.94 -14.54
C PRO A 52 14.59 2.70 -15.61
N ALA A 53 14.94 2.58 -16.90
CA ALA A 53 14.24 3.31 -17.96
C ALA A 53 12.83 2.72 -18.18
N ALA A 54 12.73 1.40 -18.26
CA ALA A 54 11.44 0.70 -18.36
C ALA A 54 10.55 0.99 -17.14
N TRP A 55 11.14 1.03 -15.95
CA TRP A 55 10.43 1.38 -14.72
C TRP A 55 9.93 2.83 -14.69
N GLN A 56 10.71 3.78 -15.23
CA GLN A 56 10.30 5.18 -15.28
C GLN A 56 9.11 5.39 -16.21
N ALA A 57 9.09 4.69 -17.36
CA ALA A 57 8.02 4.75 -18.34
C ALA A 57 6.73 4.03 -17.89
N ALA A 58 6.86 3.07 -16.96
CA ALA A 58 5.73 2.31 -16.45
C ALA A 58 4.80 3.17 -15.59
N HIS A 59 3.50 3.13 -15.91
CA HIS A 59 2.46 3.87 -15.20
C HIS A 59 1.26 2.99 -14.91
N ILE A 60 0.61 3.21 -13.77
CA ILE A 60 -0.59 2.47 -13.42
C ILE A 60 -1.73 2.87 -14.36
N LYS A 61 -2.48 1.88 -14.86
CA LYS A 61 -3.65 2.13 -15.68
C LYS A 61 -4.70 2.89 -14.85
N PRO A 62 -5.41 3.89 -15.40
CA PRO A 62 -6.36 4.70 -14.65
C PRO A 62 -7.42 3.90 -13.87
N GLN A 63 -7.92 2.80 -14.45
CA GLN A 63 -8.91 1.91 -13.82
C GLN A 63 -8.38 1.12 -12.62
N HIS A 64 -7.06 1.08 -12.42
CA HIS A 64 -6.42 0.42 -11.29
C HIS A 64 -5.83 1.40 -10.27
N ALA A 65 -5.85 2.70 -10.56
CA ALA A 65 -5.43 3.73 -9.62
C ALA A 65 -6.41 3.78 -8.42
N PRO A 66 -5.93 3.67 -7.17
CA PRO A 66 -6.80 3.76 -6.00
C PRO A 66 -7.44 5.15 -5.87
N TRP A 67 -8.62 5.20 -5.25
CA TRP A 67 -9.29 6.43 -4.80
C TRP A 67 -9.65 7.45 -5.89
N THR A 68 -9.62 7.07 -7.17
CA THR A 68 -9.94 7.95 -8.31
C THR A 68 -11.32 8.61 -8.24
N MET A 69 -12.29 8.00 -7.55
CA MET A 69 -13.66 8.50 -7.42
C MET A 69 -14.01 9.08 -6.04
N GLY A 70 -13.12 8.98 -5.04
CA GLY A 70 -13.47 9.20 -3.63
C GLY A 70 -12.53 10.10 -2.85
N SER A 71 -11.48 10.62 -3.47
CA SER A 71 -10.46 11.44 -2.80
C SER A 71 -9.95 12.54 -3.71
N ARG A 72 -9.56 13.67 -3.10
CA ARG A 72 -8.74 14.69 -3.78
C ARG A 72 -7.33 14.18 -4.03
N PHE A 73 -6.85 13.26 -3.19
CA PHE A 73 -5.55 12.65 -3.35
C PHE A 73 -5.66 11.40 -4.22
N VAL A 74 -4.89 11.37 -5.31
CA VAL A 74 -4.83 10.22 -6.21
C VAL A 74 -3.45 9.58 -6.09
N PRO A 75 -3.32 8.44 -5.38
CA PRO A 75 -2.08 7.69 -5.34
C PRO A 75 -1.85 6.98 -6.68
N LEU A 76 -0.63 7.05 -7.18
CA LEU A 76 -0.13 6.35 -8.35
C LEU A 76 0.96 5.39 -7.89
N PRO A 77 0.62 4.13 -7.56
CA PRO A 77 1.59 3.11 -7.22
C PRO A 77 2.62 2.93 -8.34
N ARG A 78 3.87 2.63 -7.96
CA ARG A 78 4.97 2.35 -8.88
C ARG A 78 5.28 0.86 -8.86
N PRO A 79 5.58 0.24 -10.01
CA PRO A 79 5.89 -1.17 -10.05
C PRO A 79 7.24 -1.47 -9.40
N ALA A 80 7.55 -2.74 -9.14
CA ALA A 80 8.86 -3.11 -8.62
C ALA A 80 10.00 -2.72 -9.58
N ARG A 81 11.15 -2.28 -9.05
CA ARG A 81 12.39 -2.01 -9.81
C ARG A 81 13.60 -2.65 -9.15
N ARG A 82 14.68 -2.81 -9.91
CA ARG A 82 15.94 -3.30 -9.34
C ARG A 82 16.43 -2.40 -8.21
N GLY A 83 16.89 -3.00 -7.11
CA GLY A 83 17.41 -2.27 -5.94
C GLY A 83 16.32 -1.57 -5.12
N CYS A 84 15.07 -1.94 -5.28
CA CYS A 84 13.98 -1.53 -4.40
C CYS A 84 13.52 -2.73 -3.56
N VAL A 85 13.23 -2.48 -2.28
CA VAL A 85 12.55 -3.45 -1.41
C VAL A 85 11.05 -3.37 -1.68
N PRO A 86 10.42 -4.38 -2.28
CA PRO A 86 9.00 -4.31 -2.60
C PRO A 86 8.16 -4.24 -1.32
N THR A 87 7.25 -3.29 -1.26
CA THR A 87 6.44 -3.03 -0.07
C THR A 87 4.99 -3.45 -0.30
N ARG A 88 4.38 -4.08 0.72
CA ARG A 88 2.96 -4.42 0.75
C ARG A 88 2.16 -3.22 1.20
N TRP A 89 1.10 -2.89 0.46
CA TRP A 89 0.32 -1.69 0.72
C TRP A 89 -1.09 -2.03 1.13
N HIS A 90 -1.66 -1.15 1.95
CA HIS A 90 -3.01 -1.29 2.45
C HIS A 90 -3.74 0.04 2.31
N SER A 91 -5.00 -0.01 1.88
CA SER A 91 -5.94 1.10 1.99
C SER A 91 -6.66 0.98 3.32
N ILE A 92 -6.56 2.01 4.15
CA ILE A 92 -7.34 2.13 5.39
C ILE A 92 -8.63 2.86 5.05
N GLN A 93 -9.77 2.24 5.31
CA GLN A 93 -11.10 2.74 5.02
C GLN A 93 -11.97 2.69 6.28
N LEU A 94 -13.12 3.37 6.28
CA LEU A 94 -14.06 3.36 7.40
C LEU A 94 -14.52 1.94 7.77
N ASN A 95 -14.58 1.04 6.80
CA ASN A 95 -15.00 -0.36 6.98
C ASN A 95 -13.83 -1.33 7.22
N GLY A 96 -12.60 -0.81 7.40
CA GLY A 96 -11.42 -1.61 7.74
C GLY A 96 -10.23 -1.40 6.80
N VAL A 97 -9.24 -2.27 6.96
CA VAL A 97 -7.97 -2.24 6.21
C VAL A 97 -8.01 -3.27 5.09
N ARG A 98 -7.76 -2.84 3.85
CA ARG A 98 -7.74 -3.71 2.67
C ARG A 98 -6.36 -3.75 2.02
N PRO A 99 -5.78 -4.92 1.76
CA PRO A 99 -4.54 -5.00 1.00
C PRO A 99 -4.75 -4.50 -0.44
N LEU A 100 -3.72 -3.88 -1.00
CA LEU A 100 -3.62 -3.59 -2.42
C LEU A 100 -2.76 -4.68 -3.07
N ASP A 101 -3.39 -5.51 -3.90
CA ASP A 101 -2.70 -6.58 -4.61
C ASP A 101 -1.86 -6.00 -5.74
N TYR A 102 -0.55 -6.27 -5.71
CA TYR A 102 0.33 -5.96 -6.82
C TYR A 102 0.11 -6.93 -7.97
N ARG A 103 -0.11 -6.41 -9.18
CA ARG A 103 -0.08 -7.19 -10.42
C ARG A 103 0.62 -6.39 -11.51
N PRO A 104 1.65 -6.93 -12.20
CA PRO A 104 2.29 -6.24 -13.32
C PRO A 104 1.31 -5.82 -14.43
N THR A 105 0.21 -6.56 -14.60
CA THR A 105 -0.84 -6.27 -15.58
C THR A 105 -1.66 -5.01 -15.29
N GLN A 106 -1.57 -4.47 -14.07
CA GLN A 106 -2.19 -3.19 -13.70
C GLN A 106 -1.46 -1.99 -14.29
N PHE A 107 -0.27 -2.20 -14.85
CA PHE A 107 0.57 -1.15 -15.41
C PHE A 107 0.57 -1.18 -16.94
N GLU A 108 0.78 -0.02 -17.54
CA GLU A 108 1.16 0.14 -18.94
C GLU A 108 2.68 0.24 -19.03
N TRP A 109 3.26 -0.46 -20.01
CA TRP A 109 4.70 -0.71 -20.10
C TRP A 109 5.34 -0.07 -21.34
N ALA A 110 4.78 1.04 -21.84
CA ALA A 110 5.31 1.81 -22.97
C ALA A 110 5.75 0.96 -24.19
N GLY A 111 4.94 -0.03 -24.57
CA GLY A 111 5.19 -0.92 -25.71
C GLY A 111 5.91 -2.23 -25.38
N ALA A 112 6.35 -2.44 -24.14
CA ALA A 112 6.89 -3.71 -23.67
C ALA A 112 5.80 -4.63 -23.09
N ALA A 113 6.11 -5.92 -22.99
CA ALA A 113 5.28 -6.86 -22.24
C ALA A 113 5.43 -6.62 -20.73
N ALA A 114 4.39 -6.95 -19.96
CA ALA A 114 4.48 -6.92 -18.51
C ALA A 114 5.50 -7.98 -18.03
N PRO A 115 6.34 -7.67 -17.04
CA PRO A 115 7.25 -8.66 -16.45
C PRO A 115 6.47 -9.73 -15.70
N ASP A 116 7.10 -10.90 -15.50
CA ASP A 116 6.54 -11.97 -14.68
C ASP A 116 6.30 -11.49 -13.24
N ALA A 117 5.21 -11.97 -12.64
CA ALA A 117 4.74 -11.52 -11.33
C ALA A 117 5.58 -12.02 -10.14
N GLY A 118 6.80 -12.50 -10.38
CA GLY A 118 7.67 -13.12 -9.38
C GLY A 118 7.93 -12.22 -8.17
N GLY A 119 7.16 -12.42 -7.09
CA GLY A 119 7.38 -11.81 -5.78
C GLY A 119 7.27 -10.28 -5.70
N GLY A 120 6.60 -9.62 -6.64
CA GLY A 120 6.57 -8.16 -6.71
C GLY A 120 5.58 -7.52 -5.72
N GLY A 121 6.04 -6.53 -4.97
CA GLY A 121 5.22 -5.51 -4.32
C GLY A 121 5.37 -4.17 -5.04
N PHE A 122 4.89 -3.10 -4.43
CA PHE A 122 5.07 -1.75 -4.99
C PHE A 122 6.39 -1.14 -4.55
N CYS A 123 6.98 -0.29 -5.39
CA CYS A 123 8.21 0.45 -5.10
C CYS A 123 7.95 1.94 -4.91
N GLY A 124 7.03 2.24 -4.00
CA GLY A 124 6.60 3.61 -3.75
C GLY A 124 5.42 4.05 -4.63
N PHE A 125 4.91 5.25 -4.37
CA PHE A 125 3.88 5.93 -5.17
C PHE A 125 4.27 7.38 -5.39
N ASP A 126 3.74 7.94 -6.47
CA ASP A 126 3.50 9.36 -6.59
C ASP A 126 2.10 9.66 -6.02
N LEU A 127 1.95 10.71 -5.22
CA LEU A 127 0.65 11.19 -4.76
C LEU A 127 0.32 12.47 -5.51
N LEU A 128 -0.82 12.48 -6.19
CA LEU A 128 -1.32 13.67 -6.86
C LEU A 128 -2.35 14.39 -6.00
N TYR A 129 -2.46 15.70 -6.18
CA TYR A 129 -3.47 16.56 -5.54
C TYR A 129 -4.05 17.55 -6.56
N PRO A 130 -5.31 18.01 -6.42
CA PRO A 130 -5.92 18.92 -7.37
C PRO A 130 -5.16 20.24 -7.39
N ARG A 131 -4.91 20.76 -8.58
CA ARG A 131 -4.36 22.10 -8.78
C ARG A 131 -5.49 23.13 -8.73
N ALA A 132 -5.18 24.38 -9.05
CA ALA A 132 -6.19 25.42 -9.24
C ALA A 132 -7.34 24.91 -10.14
N ALA A 133 -8.54 25.43 -9.92
CA ALA A 133 -9.76 24.97 -10.59
C ALA A 133 -9.55 24.81 -12.11
N GLY A 134 -9.87 23.63 -12.64
CA GLY A 134 -9.73 23.31 -14.07
C GLY A 134 -8.36 22.78 -14.51
N ALA A 135 -7.30 22.85 -13.68
CA ALA A 135 -5.95 22.43 -14.06
C ALA A 135 -5.62 20.95 -13.76
N GLY A 136 -6.62 20.15 -13.42
CA GLY A 136 -6.45 18.71 -13.11
C GLY A 136 -5.64 18.45 -11.83
N HIS A 137 -5.07 17.25 -11.74
CA HIS A 137 -4.22 16.84 -10.63
C HIS A 137 -2.74 17.05 -10.97
N GLY A 138 -1.96 17.55 -10.01
CA GLY A 138 -0.51 17.72 -10.11
C GLY A 138 0.24 16.91 -9.07
N PRO A 139 1.56 16.73 -9.22
CA PRO A 139 2.39 16.07 -8.23
C PRO A 139 2.28 16.79 -6.88
N PHE A 140 2.19 16.03 -5.79
CA PHE A 140 2.16 16.55 -4.42
C PHE A 140 3.24 15.88 -3.57
N ALA A 141 3.28 14.55 -3.57
CA ALA A 141 4.30 13.78 -2.86
C ALA A 141 4.87 12.67 -3.75
N ARG A 142 6.07 12.21 -3.42
CA ARG A 142 6.65 10.96 -3.91
C ARG A 142 7.20 10.23 -2.71
N ILE A 143 6.80 8.99 -2.52
CA ILE A 143 7.20 8.17 -1.37
C ILE A 143 7.69 6.84 -1.91
N GLY A 144 8.86 6.37 -1.46
CA GLY A 144 9.40 5.08 -1.86
C GLY A 144 10.55 4.62 -0.98
N GLY A 145 10.45 3.38 -0.47
CA GLY A 145 11.37 2.86 0.54
C GLY A 145 11.40 3.79 1.76
N GLU A 146 12.60 4.18 2.16
CA GLU A 146 12.84 5.10 3.30
C GLU A 146 12.80 6.58 2.91
N ARG A 147 12.57 6.94 1.64
CA ARG A 147 12.66 8.32 1.16
C ARG A 147 11.30 8.88 0.75
N TRP A 148 11.13 10.17 0.98
CA TRP A 148 9.98 10.91 0.48
C TRP A 148 10.36 12.33 0.04
N GLN A 149 9.61 12.85 -0.91
CA GLN A 149 9.72 14.20 -1.44
C GLN A 149 8.34 14.83 -1.46
N LEU A 150 8.27 16.13 -1.20
CA LEU A 150 7.07 16.94 -1.39
C LEU A 150 7.34 17.97 -2.47
N THR A 151 6.25 18.48 -3.04
CA THR A 151 6.29 19.67 -3.88
C THR A 151 5.23 20.68 -3.45
N GLY A 152 5.54 21.95 -3.65
CA GLY A 152 4.60 23.06 -3.51
C GLY A 152 3.90 23.38 -4.84
N ALA A 153 2.84 24.18 -4.78
CA ALA A 153 2.05 24.54 -5.96
C ALA A 153 2.93 25.05 -7.11
N GLY A 154 2.98 24.30 -8.21
CA GLY A 154 3.71 24.67 -9.43
C GLY A 154 5.23 24.53 -9.36
N ARG A 155 5.80 23.93 -8.31
CA ARG A 155 7.25 23.70 -8.19
C ARG A 155 7.62 22.26 -8.56
N PRO A 156 8.86 21.98 -8.98
CA PRO A 156 9.37 20.62 -9.04
C PRO A 156 9.58 20.05 -7.62
N TYR A 157 9.73 18.73 -7.52
CA TYR A 157 10.11 18.08 -6.25
C TYR A 157 11.42 18.65 -5.71
N GLY A 158 11.43 18.99 -4.43
CA GLY A 158 12.61 19.48 -3.73
C GLY A 158 13.51 18.36 -3.19
N ALA A 159 14.30 18.67 -2.17
CA ALA A 159 15.15 17.70 -1.48
C ALA A 159 14.33 16.51 -0.93
N ALA A 160 14.93 15.33 -0.96
CA ALA A 160 14.35 14.13 -0.37
C ALA A 160 14.64 14.07 1.13
N ALA A 161 13.60 13.85 1.93
CA ALA A 161 13.72 13.50 3.32
C ALA A 161 13.78 11.97 3.50
N ARG A 162 14.35 11.52 4.62
CA ARG A 162 14.40 10.11 5.03
C ARG A 162 13.48 9.86 6.23
N LEU A 163 12.76 8.74 6.22
CA LEU A 163 11.83 8.30 7.27
C LEU A 163 12.56 7.83 8.54
N VAL A 164 13.75 7.27 8.38
CA VAL A 164 14.62 6.82 9.46
C VAL A 164 16.03 7.27 9.13
N ALA A 165 16.67 8.00 10.05
CA ALA A 165 18.12 8.10 10.07
C ALA A 165 18.61 6.92 10.93
N GLY A 166 19.41 6.03 10.36
CA GLY A 166 20.12 5.06 11.18
C GLY A 166 21.07 5.84 12.09
N LEU A 167 20.89 5.72 13.40
CA LEU A 167 21.96 6.07 14.32
C LEU A 167 23.03 5.01 14.10
N GLU A 168 24.22 5.41 13.65
CA GLU A 168 25.38 4.55 13.82
C GLU A 168 25.45 4.17 15.31
N GLU A 169 25.70 2.89 15.59
CA GLU A 169 25.86 2.40 16.95
C GLU A 169 26.88 3.29 17.69
N GLY A 170 26.40 4.09 18.65
CA GLY A 170 27.31 4.91 19.46
C GLY A 170 26.72 6.12 20.18
N SER A 171 25.48 6.55 19.93
CA SER A 171 24.93 7.71 20.64
C SER A 171 23.50 7.50 21.11
N ILE A 172 23.37 6.90 22.29
CA ILE A 172 22.20 7.02 23.15
C ILE A 172 22.39 8.29 23.97
N LEU A 173 21.50 9.27 23.83
CA LEU A 173 21.24 10.25 24.88
C LEU A 173 19.72 10.42 25.05
N PHE A 174 19.32 10.34 26.32
CA PHE A 174 17.97 10.38 26.86
C PHE A 174 17.27 11.72 26.60
#